data_AF-A0A834DSK5-F1
#
_entry.id   AF-A0A834DSK5-F1
#
_cell.length_a   1.000
_cell.length_b   1.000
_cell.length_c   1.000
_cell.angle_alpha   90.00
_cell.angle_beta   90.00
_cell.angle_gamma   90.00
#
_symmetry.space_group_name_H-M   'P 1'
#
loop_
_entity.id
_entity.type
_entity.pdbx_description
1 polymer ?
#
loop_
_entity_poly.entity_id
_entity_poly.type
_entity_poly.pdbx_seq_one_letter_code
_entity_poly.pdbx_strand_id
1 'polypeptide(L)'
;MAPCDWIALARTVLTPAQFTIWYLEYSQRAGHKAAENAQMNNPVFLPMLPGSGDFATTMAQASLDPHAFSQSAQITLRAMKAVPDSQAREISSFTNICQGVLEAYIDFIDYLQEAIERQIDNDRSAKSLLWQIAYENANKDCRTITGPLQTTTKGISEFIKACQDVGTGQHKASLLDAAGKGDPKCYNCGKPSHLDKDCLSTMERGKIPLKD
;
A
#
# COMPACT_ATOMS: atom_id res chain seq x y z
N MET A 1 2.93 28.24 6.11
CA MET A 1 3.20 28.70 4.73
C MET A 1 1.93 29.29 4.19
N ALA A 2 2.03 30.47 3.60
CA ALA A 2 0.90 31.15 2.98
C ALA A 2 0.55 30.51 1.62
N PRO A 3 -0.69 30.66 1.13
CA PRO A 3 -1.10 30.14 -0.18
C PRO A 3 -0.13 30.45 -1.33
N CYS A 4 0.42 31.66 -1.42
CA CYS A 4 1.37 32.01 -2.48
C CYS A 4 2.69 31.24 -2.38
N ASP A 5 3.13 30.94 -1.16
CA ASP A 5 4.39 30.23 -0.91
C ASP A 5 4.34 28.81 -1.46
N TRP A 6 3.17 28.16 -1.42
CA TRP A 6 2.98 26.82 -1.97
C TRP A 6 3.15 26.79 -3.49
N ILE A 7 2.60 27.79 -4.20
CA ILE A 7 2.77 27.92 -5.66
C ILE A 7 4.23 28.21 -5.99
N ALA A 8 4.88 29.10 -5.24
CA ALA A 8 6.30 29.40 -5.42
C ALA A 8 7.16 28.14 -5.20
N LEU A 9 6.93 27.41 -4.11
CA LEU A 9 7.63 26.16 -3.83
C LEU A 9 7.41 25.13 -4.93
N ALA A 10 6.16 24.91 -5.36
CA ALA A 10 5.82 23.97 -6.44
C ALA A 10 6.58 24.30 -7.75
N ARG A 11 6.69 25.59 -8.11
CA ARG A 11 7.46 26.02 -9.29
C ARG A 11 8.96 25.74 -9.17
N THR A 12 9.50 25.74 -7.96
CA THR A 12 10.94 25.49 -7.73
C THR A 12 11.30 24.01 -7.71
N VAL A 13 10.39 23.15 -7.24
CA VAL A 13 10.66 21.72 -7.05
C VAL A 13 10.20 20.84 -8.22
N LEU A 14 9.23 21.30 -9.01
CA LEU A 14 8.66 20.55 -10.12
C LEU A 14 9.23 21.01 -11.47
N THR A 15 9.36 20.06 -12.41
CA THR A 15 9.59 20.41 -13.82
C THR A 15 8.39 21.19 -14.38
N PRO A 16 8.54 21.92 -15.50
CA PRO A 16 7.41 22.66 -16.09
C PRO A 16 6.19 21.77 -16.38
N ALA A 17 6.39 20.55 -16.87
CA ALA A 17 5.30 19.60 -17.14
C ALA A 17 4.61 19.12 -15.85
N GLN A 18 5.40 18.74 -14.84
CA GLN A 18 4.87 18.35 -13.53
C GLN A 18 4.11 19.50 -12.85
N PHE A 19 4.63 20.73 -12.96
CA PHE A 19 3.98 21.93 -12.43
C PHE A 19 2.62 22.18 -13.10
N THR A 20 2.49 21.96 -14.42
CA THR A 20 1.21 22.08 -15.11
C THR A 20 0.17 21.11 -14.55
N ILE A 21 0.55 19.85 -14.35
CA ILE A 21 -0.35 18.83 -13.76
C ILE A 21 -0.71 19.22 -12.33
N TRP A 22 0.30 19.55 -11.51
CA TRP A 22 0.10 19.99 -10.14
C TRP A 22 -0.85 21.18 -10.03
N TYR A 23 -0.67 22.20 -10.88
CA TYR A 23 -1.47 23.42 -10.84
C TYR A 23 -2.93 23.18 -11.24
N LEU A 24 -3.16 22.29 -12.21
CA LEU A 24 -4.50 21.85 -12.59
C LEU A 24 -5.20 21.17 -11.41
N GLU A 25 -4.55 20.17 -10.81
CA GLU A 25 -5.05 19.43 -9.64
C GLU A 25 -5.32 20.35 -8.45
N TYR A 26 -4.36 21.24 -8.16
CA TYR A 26 -4.46 22.22 -7.10
C TYR A 26 -5.67 23.15 -7.29
N SER A 27 -5.87 23.66 -8.50
CA SER A 27 -6.97 24.58 -8.82
C SER A 27 -8.32 23.90 -8.74
N GLN A 28 -8.45 22.67 -9.26
CA GLN A 28 -9.68 21.89 -9.18
C GLN A 28 -10.05 21.60 -7.72
N ARG A 29 -9.09 21.10 -6.94
CA ARG A 29 -9.29 20.78 -5.52
C ARG A 29 -9.63 22.02 -4.68
N ALA A 30 -9.03 23.17 -4.98
CA ALA A 30 -9.40 24.43 -4.36
C ALA A 30 -10.86 24.83 -4.68
N GLY A 31 -11.29 24.64 -5.92
CA GLY A 31 -12.69 24.84 -6.34
C GLY A 31 -13.66 23.98 -5.55
N HIS A 32 -13.40 22.67 -5.46
CA HIS A 32 -14.23 21.75 -4.68
C HIS A 32 -14.26 22.12 -3.19
N LYS A 33 -13.10 22.42 -2.60
CA LYS A 33 -13.03 22.81 -1.18
C LYS A 33 -13.80 24.09 -0.89
N ALA A 34 -13.72 25.09 -1.76
CA ALA A 34 -14.49 26.32 -1.62
C ALA A 34 -16.00 26.07 -1.70
N ALA A 35 -16.45 25.17 -2.58
CA ALA A 35 -17.86 24.77 -2.67
C ALA A 35 -18.34 24.03 -1.40
N GLU A 36 -17.51 23.15 -0.83
CA GLU A 36 -17.78 22.50 0.47
C GLU A 36 -17.86 23.52 1.60
N ASN A 37 -16.94 24.48 1.64
CA ASN A 37 -16.92 25.55 2.64
C ASN A 37 -18.20 26.37 2.61
N ALA A 38 -18.68 26.73 1.42
CA ALA A 38 -19.93 27.47 1.24
C ALA A 38 -21.13 26.72 1.83
N GLN A 39 -21.18 25.39 1.68
CA GLN A 39 -22.25 24.56 2.26
C GLN A 39 -22.16 24.48 3.79
N MET A 40 -20.97 24.62 4.36
CA MET A 40 -20.72 24.55 5.80
C MET A 40 -20.69 25.91 6.49
N ASN A 41 -21.07 27.00 5.81
CA ASN A 41 -20.93 28.38 6.30
C ASN A 41 -19.51 28.72 6.77
N ASN A 42 -18.50 28.13 6.12
CA ASN A 42 -17.09 28.44 6.38
C ASN A 42 -16.69 29.68 5.56
N PRO A 43 -16.03 30.69 6.17
CA PRO A 43 -15.70 31.96 5.53
C PRO A 43 -14.61 31.84 4.45
N VAL A 44 -13.93 30.70 4.32
CA VAL A 44 -12.86 30.50 3.32
C VAL A 44 -13.45 30.25 1.93
N PHE A 45 -13.29 31.20 1.03
CA PHE A 45 -13.75 31.13 -0.36
C PHE A 45 -12.60 31.05 -1.36
N LEU A 46 -12.92 30.75 -2.62
CA LEU A 46 -11.96 30.27 -3.61
C LEU A 46 -10.65 31.08 -3.72
N PRO A 47 -10.63 32.41 -3.88
CA PRO A 47 -9.39 33.19 -4.02
C PRO A 47 -8.46 33.15 -2.80
N MET A 48 -8.98 32.84 -1.61
CA MET A 48 -8.16 32.68 -0.39
C MET A 48 -7.29 31.42 -0.43
N LEU A 49 -7.74 30.38 -1.15
CA LEU A 49 -7.07 29.08 -1.18
C LEU A 49 -5.80 29.05 -2.03
N PRO A 50 -5.77 29.54 -3.28
CA PRO A 50 -4.57 29.72 -4.09
C PRO A 50 -3.85 31.03 -3.79
N GLY A 51 -4.49 31.95 -3.05
CA GLY A 51 -3.96 33.29 -2.88
C GLY A 51 -3.99 34.07 -4.19
N SER A 52 -5.17 34.20 -4.78
CA SER A 52 -5.39 34.92 -6.04
C SER A 52 -6.28 36.14 -5.82
N GLY A 53 -6.37 37.02 -6.84
CA GLY A 53 -7.14 38.27 -6.75
C GLY A 53 -6.61 39.17 -5.64
N ASP A 54 -7.50 39.57 -4.73
CA ASP A 54 -7.18 40.44 -3.60
C ASP A 54 -6.15 39.81 -2.64
N PHE A 55 -5.97 38.49 -2.68
CA PHE A 55 -5.02 37.75 -1.85
C PHE A 55 -3.72 37.39 -2.60
N ALA A 56 -3.43 38.02 -3.74
CA ALA A 56 -2.25 37.71 -4.56
C ALA A 56 -0.90 38.10 -3.93
N THR A 57 -0.90 38.95 -2.90
CA THR A 57 0.32 39.44 -2.26
C THR A 57 0.53 38.83 -0.88
N THR A 58 1.78 38.64 -0.47
CA THR A 58 2.12 38.16 0.88
C THR A 58 1.52 39.04 1.98
N MET A 59 1.45 40.35 1.74
CA MET A 59 0.85 41.30 2.66
C MET A 59 -0.67 41.07 2.80
N ALA A 60 -1.37 40.85 1.69
CA ALA A 60 -2.80 40.53 1.74
C ALA A 60 -3.08 39.16 2.39
N GLN A 61 -2.14 38.23 2.31
CA GLN A 61 -2.26 36.92 2.93
C GLN A 61 -1.97 36.92 4.44
N ALA A 62 -1.31 37.95 4.96
CA ALA A 62 -1.01 38.06 6.40
C ALA A 62 -2.27 38.06 7.28
N SER A 63 -3.39 38.52 6.72
CA SER A 63 -4.68 38.68 7.41
C SER A 63 -5.69 37.57 7.08
N LEU A 64 -5.27 36.51 6.40
CA LEU A 64 -6.17 35.42 6.03
C LEU A 64 -6.68 34.65 7.25
N ASP A 65 -7.86 34.03 7.09
CA ASP A 65 -8.39 33.10 8.08
C ASP A 65 -7.40 31.92 8.30
N PRO A 66 -7.10 31.53 9.55
CA PRO A 66 -6.23 30.39 9.84
C PRO A 66 -6.61 29.09 9.11
N HIS A 67 -7.90 28.86 8.85
CA HIS A 67 -8.38 27.71 8.10
C HIS A 67 -7.93 27.74 6.64
N ALA A 68 -7.78 28.92 6.03
CA ALA A 68 -7.28 29.05 4.67
C ALA A 68 -5.87 28.44 4.56
N PHE A 69 -4.97 28.75 5.50
CA PHE A 69 -3.62 28.18 5.51
C PHE A 69 -3.61 26.66 5.61
N SER A 70 -4.42 26.10 6.53
CA SER A 70 -4.53 24.65 6.70
C SER A 70 -5.11 23.96 5.47
N GLN A 71 -6.17 24.53 4.88
CA GLN A 71 -6.80 24.00 3.68
C GLN A 71 -5.87 24.09 2.46
N SER A 72 -5.18 25.22 2.25
CA SER A 72 -4.21 25.39 1.18
C SER A 72 -3.05 24.41 1.29
N ALA A 73 -2.56 24.14 2.50
CA ALA A 73 -1.54 23.11 2.72
C ALA A 73 -2.05 21.71 2.36
N GLN A 74 -3.25 21.33 2.81
CA GLN A 74 -3.84 20.03 2.49
C GLN A 74 -4.07 19.84 0.99
N ILE A 75 -4.62 20.86 0.33
CA ILE A 75 -4.84 20.85 -1.12
C ILE A 75 -3.50 20.72 -1.86
N THR A 76 -2.47 21.46 -1.43
CA THR A 76 -1.13 21.37 -2.01
C THR A 76 -0.56 19.96 -1.91
N LEU A 77 -0.59 19.36 -0.72
CA LEU A 77 -0.06 18.03 -0.50
C LEU A 77 -0.81 16.96 -1.32
N ARG A 78 -2.13 17.07 -1.43
CA ARG A 78 -2.92 16.15 -2.28
C ARG A 78 -2.61 16.34 -3.76
N ALA A 79 -2.50 17.58 -4.23
CA ALA A 79 -2.12 17.87 -5.61
C ALA A 79 -0.71 17.34 -5.91
N MET A 80 0.22 17.39 -4.97
CA MET A 80 1.57 16.81 -5.13
C MET A 80 1.52 15.29 -5.34
N LYS A 81 0.64 14.57 -4.65
CA LYS A 81 0.48 13.11 -4.82
C LYS A 81 -0.05 12.71 -6.20
N ALA A 82 -0.76 13.61 -6.87
CA ALA A 82 -1.28 13.38 -8.22
C ALA A 82 -0.23 13.64 -9.32
N VAL A 83 0.90 14.27 -8.98
CA VAL A 83 1.99 14.52 -9.94
C VAL A 83 2.69 13.20 -10.25
N PRO A 84 2.82 12.82 -11.55
CA PRO A 84 3.58 11.65 -11.93
C PRO A 84 5.07 11.82 -11.56
N ASP A 85 5.62 10.83 -10.87
CA ASP A 85 7.07 10.71 -10.77
C ASP A 85 7.62 10.22 -12.12
N SER A 86 8.63 10.92 -12.63
CA SER A 86 9.35 10.56 -13.85
C SER A 86 9.94 9.15 -13.83
N GLN A 87 10.13 8.56 -12.63
CA GLN A 87 10.60 7.19 -12.44
C GLN A 87 9.56 6.29 -11.75
N ALA A 88 8.31 6.74 -11.56
CA ALA A 88 7.30 5.92 -10.89
C ALA A 88 7.07 4.61 -11.65
N ARG A 89 7.17 3.50 -10.91
CA ARG A 89 6.60 2.21 -11.30
C ARG A 89 5.13 2.44 -11.67
N GLU A 90 4.67 1.83 -12.77
CA GLU A 90 3.23 1.82 -13.06
C GLU A 90 2.48 1.23 -11.86
N ILE A 91 1.62 2.05 -11.26
CA ILE A 91 0.82 1.63 -10.12
C ILE A 91 -0.34 0.80 -10.65
N SER A 92 -0.34 -0.48 -10.27
CA SER A 92 -1.42 -1.41 -10.60
C SER A 92 -2.72 -1.01 -9.88
N SER A 93 -3.86 -1.49 -10.40
CA SER A 93 -5.14 -1.41 -9.66
C SER A 93 -4.94 -1.90 -8.23
N PHE A 94 -5.35 -1.09 -7.25
CA PHE A 94 -5.12 -1.42 -5.82
C PHE A 94 -5.75 -2.77 -5.44
N THR A 95 -6.80 -3.20 -6.14
CA THR A 95 -7.46 -4.50 -5.95
C THR A 95 -6.60 -5.71 -6.31
N ASN A 96 -5.61 -5.53 -7.19
CA ASN A 96 -4.76 -6.61 -7.68
C ASN A 96 -3.44 -6.73 -6.89
N ILE A 97 -3.24 -5.87 -5.88
CA ILE A 97 -2.03 -5.89 -5.06
C ILE A 97 -2.17 -6.97 -4.00
N CYS A 98 -1.31 -7.97 -4.06
CA CYS A 98 -1.25 -9.09 -3.12
C CYS A 98 0.15 -9.23 -2.56
N GLN A 99 0.26 -9.55 -1.27
CA GLN A 99 1.54 -9.79 -0.63
C GLN A 99 2.19 -11.05 -1.20
N GLY A 100 3.45 -10.94 -1.62
CA GLY A 100 4.27 -12.07 -2.03
C GLY A 100 4.52 -13.07 -0.90
N VAL A 101 4.87 -14.32 -1.26
CA VAL A 101 5.14 -15.39 -0.29
C VAL A 101 6.30 -15.04 0.66
N LEU A 102 7.30 -14.32 0.15
CA LEU A 102 8.51 -13.93 0.89
C LEU A 102 8.65 -12.42 1.10
N GLU A 103 7.62 -11.66 0.72
CA GLU A 103 7.59 -10.20 0.84
C GLU A 103 7.29 -9.81 2.29
N ALA A 104 8.07 -8.86 2.82
CA ALA A 104 7.82 -8.32 4.15
C ALA A 104 6.47 -7.58 4.16
N TYR A 105 5.73 -7.70 5.26
CA TYR A 105 4.40 -7.12 5.32
C TYR A 105 4.40 -5.60 5.16
N ILE A 106 5.42 -4.91 5.67
CA ILE A 106 5.54 -3.45 5.54
C ILE A 106 5.70 -3.00 4.09
N ASP A 107 6.49 -3.70 3.28
CA ASP A 107 6.70 -3.38 1.86
C ASP A 107 5.38 -3.51 1.08
N PHE A 108 4.60 -4.55 1.38
CA PHE A 108 3.26 -4.75 0.82
C PHE A 108 2.30 -3.62 1.21
N ILE A 109 2.28 -3.21 2.49
CA ILE A 109 1.41 -2.13 2.97
C ILE A 109 1.79 -0.79 2.36
N ASP A 110 3.09 -0.47 2.26
CA ASP A 110 3.54 0.78 1.65
C ASP A 110 3.09 0.87 0.19
N TYR A 111 3.28 -0.20 -0.58
CA TYR A 111 2.83 -0.23 -1.98
C TYR A 111 1.30 -0.18 -2.12
N LEU A 112 0.57 -0.90 -1.26
CA LEU A 112 -0.90 -0.88 -1.25
C LEU A 112 -1.44 0.51 -0.88
N GLN A 113 -0.86 1.15 0.15
CA GLN A 113 -1.25 2.47 0.59
C GLN A 113 -0.99 3.51 -0.52
N GLU A 114 0.18 3.47 -1.16
CA GLU A 114 0.48 4.34 -2.28
C GLU A 114 -0.55 4.16 -3.42
N ALA A 115 -0.88 2.93 -3.77
CA ALA A 115 -1.83 2.65 -4.84
C ALA A 115 -3.24 3.14 -4.52
N ILE A 116 -3.71 2.96 -3.28
CA ILE A 116 -5.04 3.43 -2.84
C ILE A 116 -5.07 4.95 -2.81
N GLU A 117 -4.06 5.61 -2.25
CA GLU A 117 -4.03 7.08 -2.15
C GLU A 117 -3.97 7.76 -3.52
N ARG A 118 -3.41 7.11 -4.54
CA ARG A 118 -3.45 7.62 -5.91
C ARG A 118 -4.77 7.38 -6.63
N GLN A 119 -5.55 6.39 -6.23
CA GLN A 119 -6.79 5.98 -6.91
C GLN A 119 -8.07 6.43 -6.17
N ILE A 120 -7.98 6.80 -4.89
CA ILE A 120 -9.12 7.13 -4.03
C ILE A 120 -8.92 8.49 -3.37
N ASP A 121 -9.71 9.49 -3.78
CA ASP A 121 -9.63 10.86 -3.24
C ASP A 121 -10.21 11.03 -1.82
N ASN A 122 -11.06 10.11 -1.37
CA ASN A 122 -11.69 10.20 -0.05
C ASN A 122 -10.85 9.52 1.02
N ASP A 123 -10.24 10.30 1.92
CA ASP A 123 -9.37 9.78 3.00
C ASP A 123 -10.02 8.70 3.88
N ARG A 124 -11.33 8.80 4.15
CA ARG A 124 -12.02 7.80 4.98
C ARG A 124 -12.19 6.50 4.21
N SER A 125 -12.61 6.57 2.94
CA SER A 125 -12.70 5.41 2.07
C SER A 125 -11.34 4.78 1.82
N ALA A 126 -10.30 5.59 1.56
CA ALA A 126 -8.93 5.13 1.38
C ALA A 126 -8.42 4.36 2.61
N LYS A 127 -8.62 4.90 3.82
CA LYS A 127 -8.25 4.21 5.07
C LYS A 127 -9.04 2.91 5.28
N SER A 128 -10.34 2.92 4.97
CA SER A 128 -11.18 1.72 5.08
C SER A 128 -10.75 0.62 4.10
N LEU A 129 -10.48 0.99 2.85
CA LEU A 129 -10.01 0.06 1.81
C LEU A 129 -8.62 -0.48 2.14
N LEU A 130 -7.72 0.37 2.64
CA LEU A 130 -6.38 -0.06 3.08
C LEU A 130 -6.50 -1.14 4.14
N TRP A 131 -7.32 -0.90 5.17
CA TRP A 131 -7.49 -1.87 6.25
C TRP A 131 -8.09 -3.20 5.77
N GLN A 132 -9.10 -3.15 4.91
CA GLN A 132 -9.74 -4.34 4.36
C GLN A 132 -8.77 -5.15 3.49
N ILE A 133 -8.14 -4.52 2.49
CA ILE A 133 -7.29 -5.20 1.52
C ILE A 133 -5.98 -5.66 2.16
N ALA A 134 -5.45 -4.92 3.13
CA ALA A 134 -4.29 -5.32 3.91
C ALA A 134 -4.45 -6.67 4.61
N TYR A 135 -5.68 -7.03 4.99
CA TYR A 135 -5.98 -8.34 5.56
C TYR A 135 -6.28 -9.38 4.46
N GLU A 136 -7.19 -9.04 3.54
CA GLU A 136 -7.71 -9.95 2.53
C GLU A 136 -6.62 -10.45 1.56
N ASN A 137 -5.66 -9.58 1.24
CA ASN A 137 -4.61 -9.84 0.27
C ASN A 137 -3.24 -10.14 0.91
N ALA A 138 -3.19 -10.28 2.25
CA ALA A 138 -2.01 -10.75 2.96
C ALA A 138 -1.69 -12.21 2.61
N ASN A 139 -0.40 -12.56 2.66
CA ASN A 139 0.05 -13.94 2.52
C ASN A 139 -0.46 -14.79 3.71
N LYS A 140 -0.36 -16.12 3.59
CA LYS A 140 -0.94 -17.05 4.57
C LYS A 140 -0.42 -16.81 5.99
N ASP A 141 0.87 -16.54 6.13
CA ASP A 141 1.51 -16.37 7.45
C ASP A 141 1.03 -15.07 8.11
N CYS A 142 1.06 -13.96 7.38
CA CYS A 142 0.56 -12.68 7.88
C CYS A 142 -0.93 -12.76 8.20
N ARG A 143 -1.75 -13.35 7.33
CA ARG A 143 -3.19 -13.52 7.56
C ARG A 143 -3.50 -14.32 8.82
N THR A 144 -2.71 -15.36 9.11
CA THR A 144 -2.88 -16.16 10.34
C THR A 144 -2.61 -15.32 11.59
N ILE A 145 -1.59 -14.45 11.54
CA ILE A 145 -1.20 -13.56 12.64
C ILE A 145 -2.21 -12.41 12.82
N THR A 146 -2.70 -11.82 11.72
CA THR A 146 -3.60 -10.66 11.74
C THR A 146 -5.06 -11.03 11.99
N GLY A 147 -5.46 -12.29 11.78
CA GLY A 147 -6.84 -12.76 11.97
C GLY A 147 -7.45 -12.38 13.32
N PRO A 148 -6.78 -12.66 14.47
CA PRO A 148 -7.26 -12.23 15.78
C PRO A 148 -7.30 -10.71 15.96
N LEU A 149 -6.44 -9.98 15.26
CA LEU A 149 -6.33 -8.53 15.35
C LEU A 149 -7.42 -7.82 14.52
N GLN A 150 -7.93 -8.46 13.47
CA GLN A 150 -8.96 -7.90 12.59
C GLN A 150 -10.24 -7.52 13.36
N THR A 151 -10.63 -8.28 14.38
CA THR A 151 -11.82 -8.00 15.18
C THR A 151 -11.54 -7.05 16.35
N THR A 152 -10.29 -6.98 16.80
CA THR A 152 -9.91 -6.36 18.08
C THR A 152 -9.26 -4.98 17.91
N THR A 153 -8.68 -4.70 16.73
CA THR A 153 -7.90 -3.48 16.47
C THR A 153 -8.44 -2.70 15.28
N LYS A 154 -8.29 -1.37 15.32
CA LYS A 154 -8.74 -0.44 14.25
C LYS A 154 -7.57 0.22 13.49
N GLY A 155 -6.35 -0.25 13.70
CA GLY A 155 -5.13 0.37 13.17
C GLY A 155 -4.31 -0.61 12.33
N ILE A 156 -3.77 -0.11 11.21
CA ILE A 156 -2.86 -0.90 10.35
C ILE A 156 -1.49 -1.11 11.03
N SER A 157 -1.10 -0.20 11.93
CA SER A 157 0.17 -0.27 12.65
C SER A 157 0.33 -1.53 13.50
N GLU A 158 -0.77 -2.05 14.02
CA GLU A 158 -0.83 -3.27 14.81
C GLU A 158 -0.59 -4.50 13.93
N PHE A 159 -1.12 -4.52 12.71
CA PHE A 159 -0.83 -5.58 11.74
C PHE A 159 0.64 -5.57 11.34
N ILE A 160 1.19 -4.37 11.04
CA ILE A 160 2.61 -4.22 10.70
C ILE A 160 3.51 -4.76 11.80
N LYS A 161 3.26 -4.37 13.06
CA LYS A 161 4.02 -4.86 14.22
C LYS A 161 3.90 -6.37 14.40
N ALA A 162 2.70 -6.93 14.25
CA ALA A 162 2.48 -8.35 14.43
C ALA A 162 3.17 -9.20 13.34
N CYS A 163 3.26 -8.67 12.11
CA CYS A 163 3.88 -9.35 10.98
C CYS A 163 5.37 -9.04 10.76
N GLN A 164 6.03 -8.31 11.68
CA GLN A 164 7.41 -7.84 11.52
C GLN A 164 8.43 -8.97 11.25
N ASP A 165 8.18 -10.16 11.78
CA ASP A 165 9.10 -11.31 11.65
C ASP A 165 8.82 -12.16 10.40
N VAL A 166 7.68 -11.94 9.72
CA VAL A 166 7.31 -12.65 8.50
C VAL A 166 8.14 -12.14 7.33
N GLY A 167 8.80 -13.06 6.62
CA GLY A 167 9.70 -12.72 5.50
C GLY A 167 11.16 -12.47 5.89
N THR A 168 11.47 -12.49 7.19
CA THR A 168 12.86 -12.47 7.69
C THR A 168 13.65 -13.72 7.29
N GLY A 169 14.98 -13.64 7.32
CA GLY A 169 15.85 -14.78 7.02
C GLY A 169 15.59 -16.00 7.93
N GLN A 170 15.25 -15.77 9.20
CA GLN A 170 14.87 -16.81 10.16
C GLN A 170 13.53 -17.47 9.83
N HIS A 171 12.52 -16.68 9.45
CA HIS A 171 11.24 -17.21 8.96
C HIS A 171 11.42 -18.02 7.68
N LYS A 172 12.25 -17.52 6.75
CA LYS A 172 12.63 -18.21 5.51
C LYS A 172 13.30 -19.56 5.79
N ALA A 173 14.26 -19.61 6.70
CA ALA A 173 14.91 -20.86 7.10
C ALA A 173 13.90 -21.84 7.73
N SER A 174 12.99 -21.34 8.57
CA SER A 174 11.96 -22.16 9.22
C SER A 174 10.95 -22.76 8.22
N LEU A 175 10.59 -22.01 7.17
CA LEU A 175 9.76 -22.52 6.08
C LEU A 175 10.47 -23.60 5.26
N LEU A 176 11.76 -23.43 4.99
CA LEU A 176 12.58 -24.43 4.30
C LEU A 176 12.73 -25.72 5.13
N ASP A 177 12.96 -25.58 6.44
CA ASP A 177 13.01 -26.71 7.37
C ASP A 177 11.66 -27.43 7.51
N ALA A 178 10.55 -26.68 7.55
CA ALA A 178 9.21 -27.27 7.59
C ALA A 178 8.87 -28.01 6.27
N ALA A 179 9.31 -27.50 5.13
CA ALA A 179 9.16 -28.17 3.83
C ALA A 179 10.08 -29.42 3.70
N GLY A 180 11.24 -29.41 4.36
CA GLY A 180 12.15 -30.56 4.46
C GLY A 180 11.75 -31.61 5.50
N LYS A 181 10.75 -31.34 6.34
CA LYS A 181 10.23 -32.23 7.40
C LYS A 181 9.00 -33.05 6.98
N GLY A 182 8.77 -33.22 5.68
CA GLY A 182 7.95 -34.35 5.23
C GLY A 182 8.79 -35.62 5.36
N ASP A 183 8.34 -36.60 6.15
CA ASP A 183 8.99 -37.91 6.21
C ASP A 183 9.27 -38.38 4.77
N PRO A 184 10.52 -38.72 4.40
CA PRO A 184 10.82 -39.19 3.07
C PRO A 184 9.98 -40.43 2.80
N LYS A 185 9.01 -40.29 1.87
CA LYS A 185 8.19 -41.38 1.39
C LYS A 185 8.89 -42.01 0.21
N CYS A 186 8.92 -43.33 0.17
CA CYS A 186 9.39 -44.08 -0.97
C CYS A 186 8.56 -43.70 -2.21
N TYR A 187 9.20 -43.25 -3.30
CA TYR A 187 8.54 -42.89 -4.55
C TYR A 187 7.98 -44.13 -5.29
N ASN A 188 8.47 -45.33 -4.99
CA ASN A 188 7.99 -46.59 -5.56
C ASN A 188 6.77 -47.19 -4.82
N CYS A 189 6.65 -47.04 -3.49
CA CYS A 189 5.55 -47.65 -2.71
C CYS A 189 4.73 -46.68 -1.84
N GLY A 190 5.12 -45.41 -1.74
CA GLY A 190 4.42 -44.38 -0.99
C GLY A 190 4.51 -44.47 0.54
N LYS A 191 5.19 -45.49 1.09
CA LYS A 191 5.35 -45.67 2.56
C LYS A 191 6.45 -44.74 3.11
N PRO A 192 6.25 -44.14 4.30
CA PRO A 192 7.30 -43.39 4.98
C PRO A 192 8.42 -44.34 5.48
N SER A 193 9.58 -43.79 5.88
CA SER A 193 10.72 -44.48 6.54
C SER A 193 11.83 -45.05 5.63
N HIS A 194 11.69 -45.03 4.30
CA HIS A 194 12.78 -45.46 3.39
C HIS A 194 12.69 -44.78 2.02
N LEU A 195 13.82 -44.74 1.29
CA LEU A 195 13.90 -44.23 -0.07
C LEU A 195 13.80 -45.38 -1.09
N ASP A 196 13.59 -45.06 -2.37
CA ASP A 196 13.39 -46.05 -3.45
C ASP A 196 14.46 -47.14 -3.53
N LYS A 197 15.71 -46.78 -3.22
CA LYS A 197 16.84 -47.71 -3.28
C LYS A 197 16.75 -48.84 -2.25
N ASP A 198 16.03 -48.61 -1.15
CA ASP A 198 15.91 -49.53 -0.02
C ASP A 198 14.52 -50.21 0.01
N CYS A 199 13.75 -50.10 -1.07
CA CYS A 199 12.40 -50.63 -1.13
C CYS A 199 12.38 -52.15 -1.36
N LEU A 200 11.80 -52.91 -0.41
CA LEU A 200 11.70 -54.37 -0.52
C LEU A 200 10.75 -54.85 -1.64
N SER A 201 9.83 -54.00 -2.12
CA SER A 201 8.91 -54.36 -3.22
C SER A 201 9.61 -54.54 -4.57
N THR A 202 10.84 -54.05 -4.70
CA THR A 202 11.70 -54.29 -5.88
C THR A 202 12.40 -55.65 -5.84
N MET A 203 12.53 -56.29 -4.68
CA MET A 203 13.21 -57.60 -4.55
C MET A 203 12.32 -58.80 -4.93
N GLU A 204 10.99 -58.64 -4.96
CA GLU A 204 10.07 -59.75 -5.27
C GLU A 204 9.89 -60.00 -6.78
N ARG A 205 10.43 -59.14 -7.67
CA ARG A 205 10.28 -59.27 -9.13
C ARG A 205 11.23 -60.27 -9.81
N GLY A 206 11.96 -61.08 -9.02
CA GLY A 206 13.01 -61.98 -9.50
C GLY A 206 12.68 -63.48 -9.56
N LYS A 207 11.43 -63.92 -9.32
CA LYS A 207 11.05 -65.34 -9.49
C LYS A 207 10.31 -65.57 -10.81
N ILE A 208 11.06 -66.01 -11.83
CA ILE A 208 10.50 -66.60 -13.06
C ILE A 208 10.04 -68.02 -12.70
N PRO A 209 8.76 -68.41 -12.93
CA PRO A 209 8.37 -69.81 -12.88
C PRO A 209 8.85 -70.52 -14.14
N LEU A 210 9.61 -71.61 -13.97
CA LEU A 210 9.91 -72.58 -15.04
C LEU A 210 8.60 -73.22 -15.52
N LYS A 211 8.45 -73.32 -16.85
CA LYS A 211 7.42 -74.13 -17.51
C LYS A 211 7.77 -75.61 -17.38
N ASP A 212 6.80 -76.40 -16.95
CA ASP A 212 6.55 -77.76 -17.43
C ASP A 212 5.07 -77.83 -17.86
#